data_AF-A0A5B8MPI6-F1
#
_entry.id   AF-A0A5B8MPI6-F1
#
_cell.length_a   1.000
_cell.length_b   1.000
_cell.length_c   1.000
_cell.angle_alpha   90.00
_cell.angle_beta   90.00
_cell.angle_gamma   90.00
#
_symmetry.space_group_name_H-M   'P 1'
#
loop_
_entity.id
_entity.type
_entity.pdbx_description
1 polymer ?
#
loop_
_entity_poly.entity_id
_entity_poly.type
_entity_poly.pdbx_seq_one_letter_code
_entity_poly.pdbx_strand_id
1 'polypeptide(L)'
;MLATRGSARTVVATACRQGSQRPARTRRFPMHRALSDEREAVNPHSQQEHEANERRRQEAVEQNGGEEPEDFVGLNDWRWTLNWDEITPNIWCGACPRVPRDVETIKERTGCTAILCLQSHACFEALGIDHPRIRAKGGDVGVKVVHVPIRDFDHGNQAEMIPEAVRVLSLLLKTGHKVYVHCTAGINRATLTVLSYLTFVEGRSLDESYDFIKKKRPQAHPYLDCWWTARSRFLQGRSEEIESKSRELYEQRINSCEPGTTGEDWFKAETLLIQDTYKNKWEVDRSLAEAWTANTKDVEEMYQNELEQTRLEANTLKQELNVVLRDAWVELQRKERLETEMKSVNKQMSAMKSAFEVLHSNLSRSCETMGSEEEASAEEASVPEDRPPRTGGGDSFA
;
A
#
# COMPACT_ATOMS: atom_id res chain seq x y z
N MET A 1 -49.34 49.01 -23.25
CA MET A 1 -49.98 48.95 -24.58
C MET A 1 -48.92 49.12 -25.66
N LEU A 2 -49.15 48.55 -26.85
CA LEU A 2 -48.53 48.89 -28.15
C LEU A 2 -47.01 49.14 -28.20
N ALA A 3 -46.28 48.14 -28.68
CA ALA A 3 -44.97 48.33 -29.29
C ALA A 3 -45.12 48.62 -30.80
N THR A 4 -44.15 49.34 -31.39
CA THR A 4 -43.99 49.48 -32.84
C THR A 4 -42.57 49.08 -33.26
N ARG A 5 -42.45 48.27 -34.31
CA ARG A 5 -41.16 47.77 -34.83
C ARG A 5 -40.66 48.66 -35.97
N GLY A 6 -39.41 49.11 -35.91
CA GLY A 6 -38.66 49.59 -37.07
C GLY A 6 -38.08 48.40 -37.86
N SER A 7 -37.96 48.52 -39.19
CA SER A 7 -37.58 47.39 -40.06
C SER A 7 -36.53 47.77 -41.12
N ALA A 8 -35.67 46.79 -41.41
CA ALA A 8 -34.86 46.60 -42.61
C ALA A 8 -33.88 47.70 -43.06
N ARG A 9 -32.60 47.31 -43.21
CA ARG A 9 -31.93 47.34 -44.53
C ARG A 9 -30.74 46.37 -44.57
N THR A 10 -30.92 45.25 -45.26
CA THR A 10 -29.84 44.32 -45.61
C THR A 10 -29.11 44.83 -46.84
N VAL A 11 -27.78 44.88 -46.80
CA VAL A 11 -26.95 45.19 -47.97
C VAL A 11 -26.43 43.89 -48.60
N VAL A 12 -26.60 43.76 -49.92
CA VAL A 12 -26.08 42.63 -50.71
C VAL A 12 -24.77 43.05 -51.36
N ALA A 13 -23.75 42.19 -51.27
CA ALA A 13 -22.53 42.29 -52.05
C ALA A 13 -22.11 40.89 -52.54
N THR A 14 -21.74 40.77 -53.81
CA THR A 14 -21.64 39.48 -54.51
C THR A 14 -20.20 39.04 -54.73
N ALA A 15 -19.99 37.73 -54.69
CA ALA A 15 -18.74 36.98 -54.76
C ALA A 15 -17.64 37.46 -55.73
N CYS A 16 -16.39 37.16 -55.36
CA CYS A 16 -15.35 36.82 -56.32
C CYS A 16 -14.55 35.60 -55.84
N ARG A 17 -14.20 34.68 -56.74
CA ARG A 17 -13.34 33.51 -56.50
C ARG A 17 -12.09 33.62 -57.38
N GLN A 18 -10.93 33.20 -56.86
CA GLN A 18 -10.04 32.17 -57.46
C GLN A 18 -8.63 32.19 -56.82
N GLY A 19 -7.88 31.08 -56.97
CA GLY A 19 -6.42 31.18 -57.13
C GLY A 19 -5.50 30.86 -55.95
N SER A 20 -5.46 29.59 -55.50
CA SER A 20 -4.30 28.70 -55.72
C SER A 20 -4.18 27.55 -54.69
N GLN A 21 -3.62 26.42 -55.13
CA GLN A 21 -3.21 25.31 -54.27
C GLN A 21 -1.69 25.15 -54.35
N ARG A 22 -1.03 24.89 -53.22
CA ARG A 22 0.19 24.05 -53.14
C ARG A 22 0.39 23.52 -51.71
N PRO A 23 0.81 22.26 -51.51
CA PRO A 23 0.82 21.63 -50.19
C PRO A 23 2.10 21.95 -49.40
N ALA A 24 1.96 22.36 -48.14
CA ALA A 24 3.07 22.43 -47.19
C ALA A 24 3.39 21.03 -46.64
N ARG A 25 4.69 20.68 -46.58
CA ARG A 25 5.16 19.36 -46.13
C ARG A 25 4.80 19.08 -44.67
N THR A 26 4.23 17.91 -44.42
CA THR A 26 4.01 17.37 -43.07
C THR A 26 5.34 17.03 -42.38
N ARG A 27 5.76 17.86 -41.41
CA ARG A 27 6.73 17.42 -40.39
C ARG A 27 6.00 16.49 -39.42
N ARG A 28 6.15 15.18 -39.61
CA ARG A 28 5.73 14.18 -38.63
C ARG A 28 6.60 14.32 -37.37
N PHE A 29 6.09 15.01 -36.36
CA PHE A 29 6.47 14.68 -34.99
C PHE A 29 5.91 13.29 -34.64
N PRO A 30 6.57 12.51 -33.76
CA PRO A 30 6.02 11.24 -33.33
C PRO A 30 4.70 11.50 -32.61
N MET A 31 3.60 10.90 -33.09
CA MET A 31 2.41 10.79 -32.25
C MET A 31 2.81 10.01 -31.00
N HIS A 32 2.47 10.53 -29.82
CA HIS A 32 2.51 9.72 -28.62
C HIS A 32 1.68 8.47 -28.87
N ARG A 33 2.29 7.32 -28.58
CA ARG A 33 1.71 5.99 -28.77
C ARG A 33 0.32 5.99 -28.15
N ALA A 34 -0.71 5.90 -29.00
CA ALA A 34 -2.08 5.76 -28.53
C ALA A 34 -2.15 4.46 -27.73
N LEU A 35 -2.17 4.58 -26.41
CA LEU A 35 -2.56 3.49 -25.54
C LEU A 35 -4.04 3.26 -25.84
N SER A 36 -4.36 2.09 -26.38
CA SER A 36 -5.72 1.58 -26.45
C SER A 36 -6.19 1.42 -25.01
N ASP A 37 -6.81 2.47 -24.49
CA ASP A 37 -7.30 2.56 -23.12
C ASP A 37 -8.57 1.71 -23.03
N GLU A 38 -8.37 0.39 -23.02
CA GLU A 38 -9.40 -0.62 -22.74
C GLU A 38 -9.84 -0.45 -21.29
N ARG A 39 -10.72 0.53 -21.10
CA ARG A 39 -11.44 0.79 -19.86
C ARG A 39 -12.42 -0.34 -19.66
N GLU A 40 -11.93 -1.44 -19.08
CA GLU A 40 -12.77 -2.53 -18.59
C GLU A 40 -13.79 -1.96 -17.60
N ALA A 41 -14.99 -1.68 -18.12
CA ALA A 41 -16.10 -1.17 -17.32
C ALA A 41 -16.64 -2.31 -16.47
N VAL A 42 -16.13 -2.39 -15.23
CA VAL A 42 -16.51 -3.42 -14.28
C VAL A 42 -18.02 -3.30 -14.01
N ASN A 43 -18.74 -4.40 -14.20
CA ASN A 43 -20.17 -4.47 -13.92
C ASN A 43 -20.46 -4.14 -12.44
N PRO A 44 -21.67 -3.66 -12.09
CA PRO A 44 -22.06 -3.41 -10.71
C PRO A 44 -21.80 -4.64 -9.84
N HIS A 45 -21.29 -4.41 -8.63
CA HIS A 45 -20.74 -5.43 -7.74
C HIS A 45 -21.81 -6.41 -7.21
N SER A 46 -23.09 -6.02 -7.29
CA SER A 46 -24.23 -6.88 -7.00
C SER A 46 -25.47 -6.47 -7.81
N GLN A 47 -26.47 -7.36 -7.87
CA GLN A 47 -27.80 -7.02 -8.39
C GLN A 47 -28.43 -5.85 -7.61
N GLN A 48 -28.19 -5.77 -6.30
CA GLN A 48 -28.67 -4.67 -5.46
C GLN A 48 -28.04 -3.32 -5.83
N GLU A 49 -26.76 -3.27 -6.25
CA GLU A 49 -26.16 -2.03 -6.78
C GLU A 49 -26.82 -1.62 -8.10
N HIS A 50 -27.13 -2.59 -8.98
CA HIS A 50 -27.83 -2.35 -10.24
C HIS A 50 -29.25 -1.81 -10.00
N GLU A 51 -30.05 -2.48 -9.17
CA GLU A 51 -31.41 -2.07 -8.76
C GLU A 51 -31.42 -0.70 -8.07
N ALA A 52 -30.42 -0.40 -7.23
CA ALA A 52 -30.29 0.91 -6.59
C ALA A 52 -29.92 2.01 -7.60
N ASN A 53 -29.16 1.70 -8.64
CA ASN A 53 -28.87 2.63 -9.74
C ASN A 53 -30.12 2.87 -10.61
N GLU A 54 -30.87 1.82 -10.96
CA GLU A 54 -32.11 1.95 -11.75
C GLU A 54 -33.21 2.73 -11.00
N ARG A 55 -33.33 2.54 -9.69
CA ARG A 55 -34.28 3.31 -8.85
C ARG A 55 -33.92 4.79 -8.82
N ARG A 56 -32.63 5.11 -8.60
CA ARG A 56 -32.14 6.51 -8.65
C ARG A 56 -32.32 7.15 -10.03
N ARG A 57 -32.28 6.36 -11.11
CA ARG A 57 -32.65 6.80 -12.47
C ARG A 57 -34.14 7.16 -12.58
N GLN A 58 -35.04 6.33 -12.06
CA GLN A 58 -36.48 6.63 -12.04
C GLN A 58 -36.77 7.89 -11.23
N GLU A 59 -36.23 7.99 -10.01
CA GLU A 59 -36.34 9.15 -9.12
C GLU A 59 -35.81 10.45 -9.78
N ALA A 60 -34.72 10.38 -10.53
CA ALA A 60 -34.13 11.54 -11.22
C ALA A 60 -34.93 11.98 -12.46
N VAL A 61 -35.47 11.03 -13.23
CA VAL A 61 -36.33 11.34 -14.40
C VAL A 61 -37.66 11.95 -13.94
N GLU A 62 -38.25 11.45 -12.83
CA GLU A 62 -39.43 12.06 -12.21
C GLU A 62 -39.16 13.50 -11.73
N GLN A 63 -38.02 13.76 -11.09
CA GLN A 63 -37.63 15.10 -10.63
C GLN A 63 -37.36 16.09 -11.78
N ASN A 64 -36.85 15.62 -12.92
CA ASN A 64 -36.69 16.40 -14.14
C ASN A 64 -37.98 16.52 -14.99
N GLY A 65 -39.15 16.12 -14.46
CA GLY A 65 -40.43 16.27 -15.15
C GLY A 65 -40.65 15.30 -16.33
N GLY A 66 -39.85 14.23 -16.42
CA GLY A 66 -39.92 13.21 -17.47
C GLY A 66 -38.91 13.35 -18.61
N GLU A 67 -38.06 14.38 -18.60
CA GLU A 67 -37.02 14.57 -19.62
C GLU A 67 -35.66 13.97 -19.18
N GLU A 68 -35.08 13.09 -20.00
CA GLU A 68 -33.71 12.59 -19.84
C GLU A 68 -32.73 13.72 -20.25
N PRO A 69 -31.81 14.19 -19.39
CA PRO A 69 -31.03 15.41 -19.62
C PRO A 69 -29.90 15.22 -20.65
N GLU A 70 -30.02 15.87 -21.81
CA GLU A 70 -29.26 15.54 -23.04
C GLU A 70 -27.72 15.60 -22.94
N ASP A 71 -27.13 16.45 -22.09
CA ASP A 71 -25.67 16.68 -22.01
C ASP A 71 -25.03 16.27 -20.66
N PHE A 72 -25.79 15.65 -19.75
CA PHE A 72 -25.25 15.16 -18.48
C PHE A 72 -25.02 13.64 -18.55
N VAL A 73 -23.77 13.20 -18.33
CA VAL A 73 -23.48 11.77 -18.09
C VAL A 73 -24.08 11.40 -16.73
N GLY A 74 -25.34 10.98 -16.77
CA GLY A 74 -26.19 10.90 -15.59
C GLY A 74 -25.69 9.94 -14.53
N LEU A 75 -26.11 10.19 -13.29
CA LEU A 75 -26.09 9.21 -12.19
C LEU A 75 -26.76 7.87 -12.60
N ASN A 76 -27.61 7.94 -13.62
CA ASN A 76 -28.44 6.89 -14.21
C ASN A 76 -27.64 5.84 -14.99
N ASP A 77 -26.55 6.22 -15.67
CA ASP A 77 -25.68 5.33 -16.46
C ASP A 77 -24.23 5.32 -15.91
N TRP A 78 -24.06 5.74 -14.65
CA TRP A 78 -22.77 5.73 -13.95
C TRP A 78 -22.34 4.30 -13.62
N ARG A 79 -21.64 3.68 -14.57
CA ARG A 79 -20.82 2.49 -14.31
C ARG A 79 -19.55 2.93 -13.60
N TRP A 80 -19.29 2.39 -12.42
CA TRP A 80 -18.02 2.65 -11.75
C TRP A 80 -16.87 2.14 -12.61
N THR A 81 -15.89 3.01 -12.82
CA THR A 81 -14.64 2.71 -13.49
C THR A 81 -13.53 3.37 -12.69
N LEU A 82 -12.40 2.68 -12.52
CA LEU A 82 -11.24 3.27 -11.88
C LEU A 82 -10.59 4.27 -12.87
N ASN A 83 -11.03 5.53 -12.79
CA ASN A 83 -10.60 6.62 -13.68
C ASN A 83 -10.11 7.83 -12.89
N TRP A 84 -9.19 8.58 -13.48
CA TRP A 84 -8.59 9.78 -12.90
C TRP A 84 -8.02 10.68 -14.00
N ASP A 85 -7.81 11.95 -13.67
CA ASP A 85 -7.09 12.91 -14.51
C ASP A 85 -5.98 13.57 -13.70
N GLU A 86 -4.84 13.85 -14.34
CA GLU A 86 -3.78 14.65 -13.74
C GLU A 86 -4.22 16.13 -13.73
N ILE A 87 -4.46 16.69 -12.56
CA ILE A 87 -4.78 18.12 -12.41
C ILE A 87 -3.48 18.92 -12.43
N THR A 88 -2.53 18.57 -11.56
CA THR A 88 -1.17 19.12 -11.51
C THR A 88 -0.14 17.97 -11.42
N PRO A 89 1.17 18.22 -11.65
CA PRO A 89 2.20 17.17 -11.62
C PRO A 89 2.34 16.39 -10.29
N ASN A 90 1.67 16.84 -9.22
CA ASN A 90 1.60 16.20 -7.91
C ASN A 90 0.15 15.89 -7.45
N ILE A 91 -0.89 16.25 -8.21
CA ILE A 91 -2.30 16.08 -7.84
C ILE A 91 -3.07 15.38 -8.97
N TRP A 92 -3.53 14.17 -8.68
CA TRP A 92 -4.50 13.44 -9.50
C TRP A 92 -5.88 13.51 -8.84
N CYS A 93 -6.94 13.60 -9.64
CA CYS A 93 -8.32 13.60 -9.16
C CYS A 93 -9.11 12.48 -9.85
N GLY A 94 -9.74 11.58 -9.08
CA GLY A 94 -10.34 10.37 -9.64
C GLY A 94 -11.43 9.71 -8.81
N ALA A 95 -11.93 8.58 -9.32
CA ALA A 95 -12.89 7.70 -8.65
C ALA A 95 -12.22 6.89 -7.53
N CYS A 96 -13.03 6.34 -6.63
CA CYS A 96 -12.54 5.50 -5.53
C CYS A 96 -11.92 4.17 -6.03
N PRO A 97 -10.84 3.68 -5.39
CA PRO A 97 -10.53 2.26 -5.39
C PRO A 97 -11.63 1.49 -4.64
N ARG A 98 -12.07 0.36 -5.19
CA ARG A 98 -12.99 -0.59 -4.54
C ARG A 98 -12.25 -1.81 -3.98
N VAL A 99 -11.19 -2.26 -4.63
CA VAL A 99 -10.41 -3.46 -4.24
C VAL A 99 -8.92 -3.14 -4.04
N PRO A 100 -8.18 -3.94 -3.25
CA PRO A 100 -6.75 -3.71 -2.98
C PRO A 100 -5.88 -3.53 -4.23
N ARG A 101 -6.18 -4.23 -5.33
CA ARG A 101 -5.49 -4.12 -6.62
C ARG A 101 -5.62 -2.74 -7.28
N ASP A 102 -6.65 -1.97 -6.93
CA ASP A 102 -6.83 -0.61 -7.44
C ASP A 102 -5.77 0.33 -6.87
N VAL A 103 -5.30 0.08 -5.64
CA VAL A 103 -4.22 0.86 -4.99
C VAL A 103 -2.88 0.65 -5.72
N GLU A 104 -2.60 -0.59 -6.12
CA GLU A 104 -1.46 -0.93 -6.99
C GLU A 104 -1.61 -0.23 -8.35
N THR A 105 -2.78 -0.36 -8.98
CA THR A 105 -3.08 0.23 -10.29
C THR A 105 -2.93 1.75 -10.30
N ILE A 106 -3.41 2.44 -9.25
CA ILE A 106 -3.21 3.88 -9.04
C ILE A 106 -1.72 4.18 -8.92
N LYS A 107 -1.00 3.50 -8.01
CA LYS A 107 0.44 3.72 -7.77
C LYS A 107 1.25 3.56 -9.05
N GLU A 108 1.06 2.48 -9.78
CA GLU A 108 1.81 2.14 -10.99
C GLU A 108 1.54 3.11 -12.14
N ARG A 109 0.28 3.51 -12.35
CA ARG A 109 -0.10 4.35 -13.50
C ARG A 109 0.01 5.86 -13.25
N THR A 110 0.10 6.31 -12.00
CA THR A 110 0.24 7.75 -11.65
C THR A 110 1.55 8.12 -10.97
N GLY A 111 2.22 7.15 -10.33
CA GLY A 111 3.34 7.43 -9.42
C GLY A 111 2.92 8.08 -8.10
N CYS A 112 1.62 8.05 -7.74
CA CYS A 112 1.15 8.56 -6.46
C CYS A 112 1.71 7.77 -5.27
N THR A 113 2.15 8.51 -4.26
CA THR A 113 2.68 8.00 -2.98
C THR A 113 1.71 8.19 -1.83
N ALA A 114 0.61 8.92 -2.05
CA ALA A 114 -0.49 9.08 -1.10
C ALA A 114 -1.84 9.05 -1.82
N ILE A 115 -2.87 8.60 -1.09
CA ILE A 115 -4.27 8.60 -1.51
C ILE A 115 -5.06 9.37 -0.44
N LEU A 116 -5.78 10.41 -0.86
CA LEU A 116 -6.72 11.16 -0.01
C LEU A 116 -8.15 10.71 -0.33
N CYS A 117 -8.68 9.86 0.55
CA CYS A 117 -10.04 9.35 0.50
C CYS A 117 -11.02 10.31 1.20
N LEU A 118 -12.04 10.76 0.46
CA LEU A 118 -13.08 11.69 0.93
C LEU A 118 -14.45 11.03 1.14
N GLN A 119 -14.53 9.70 1.05
CA GLN A 119 -15.76 8.93 1.25
C GLN A 119 -16.17 8.90 2.73
N SER A 120 -17.46 9.08 3.02
CA SER A 120 -18.01 8.77 4.35
C SER A 120 -18.22 7.26 4.51
N HIS A 121 -18.49 6.78 5.74
CA HIS A 121 -18.78 5.37 5.99
C HIS A 121 -19.95 4.85 5.15
N ALA A 122 -21.02 5.63 5.00
CA ALA A 122 -22.14 5.33 4.10
C ALA A 122 -21.72 5.16 2.62
N CYS A 123 -20.68 5.86 2.15
CA CYS A 123 -20.13 5.65 0.81
C CYS A 123 -19.32 4.35 0.66
N PHE A 124 -18.81 3.78 1.77
CA PHE A 124 -18.17 2.46 1.76
C PHE A 124 -19.23 1.35 1.84
N GLU A 125 -20.20 1.49 2.74
CA GLU A 125 -21.34 0.57 2.91
C GLU A 125 -22.12 0.40 1.61
N ALA A 126 -22.51 1.51 0.96
CA ALA A 126 -23.28 1.49 -0.28
C ALA A 126 -22.56 0.84 -1.48
N LEU A 127 -21.23 0.65 -1.40
CA LEU A 127 -20.39 0.09 -2.46
C LEU A 127 -19.64 -1.19 -2.05
N GLY A 128 -19.85 -1.70 -0.84
CA GLY A 128 -19.15 -2.89 -0.31
C GLY A 128 -17.64 -2.71 -0.10
N ILE A 129 -17.15 -1.49 0.09
CA ILE A 129 -15.69 -1.20 0.12
C ILE A 129 -15.10 -1.47 1.50
N ASP A 130 -14.23 -2.48 1.59
CA ASP A 130 -13.38 -2.76 2.75
C ASP A 130 -12.22 -1.74 2.84
N HIS A 131 -12.54 -0.52 3.26
CA HIS A 131 -11.56 0.57 3.40
C HIS A 131 -10.39 0.25 4.36
N PRO A 132 -10.56 -0.48 5.48
CA PRO A 132 -9.43 -0.98 6.26
C PRO A 132 -8.44 -1.79 5.43
N ARG A 133 -8.90 -2.69 4.56
CA ARG A 133 -8.04 -3.49 3.66
C ARG A 133 -7.45 -2.69 2.50
N ILE A 134 -8.16 -1.69 1.98
CA ILE A 134 -7.59 -0.68 1.05
C ILE A 134 -6.42 0.06 1.72
N ARG A 135 -6.59 0.49 2.97
CA ARG A 135 -5.55 1.19 3.74
C ARG A 135 -4.36 0.29 4.06
N ALA A 136 -4.61 -0.95 4.49
CA ALA A 136 -3.56 -1.95 4.74
C ALA A 136 -2.72 -2.19 3.48
N LYS A 137 -3.38 -2.43 2.33
CA LYS A 137 -2.69 -2.60 1.05
C LYS A 137 -1.87 -1.38 0.64
N GLY A 138 -2.36 -0.17 0.93
CA GLY A 138 -1.59 1.06 0.81
C GLY A 138 -0.27 0.99 1.58
N GLY A 139 -0.33 0.55 2.85
CA GLY A 139 0.86 0.26 3.66
C GLY A 139 1.84 -0.68 2.97
N ASP A 140 1.37 -1.86 2.55
CA ASP A 140 2.19 -2.90 1.89
C ASP A 140 2.95 -2.36 0.67
N VAL A 141 2.33 -1.46 -0.11
CA VAL A 141 2.90 -0.91 -1.35
C VAL A 141 3.54 0.47 -1.17
N GLY A 142 3.69 0.97 0.06
CA GLY A 142 4.33 2.26 0.35
C GLY A 142 3.50 3.50 -0.02
N VAL A 143 2.18 3.37 -0.10
CA VAL A 143 1.22 4.44 -0.40
C VAL A 143 0.44 4.85 0.84
N LYS A 144 0.56 6.11 1.26
CA LYS A 144 -0.14 6.64 2.45
C LYS A 144 -1.63 6.86 2.13
N VAL A 145 -2.49 5.93 2.51
CA VAL A 145 -3.95 6.06 2.42
C VAL A 145 -4.48 6.83 3.63
N VAL A 146 -4.82 8.10 3.41
CA VAL A 146 -5.40 9.03 4.39
C VAL A 146 -6.88 9.21 4.11
N HIS A 147 -7.68 9.49 5.14
CA HIS A 147 -9.14 9.49 5.07
C HIS A 147 -9.70 10.70 5.82
N VAL A 148 -10.49 11.52 5.11
CA VAL A 148 -11.25 12.64 5.66
C VAL A 148 -12.70 12.44 5.25
N PRO A 149 -13.58 11.89 6.12
CA PRO A 149 -14.92 11.50 5.71
C PRO A 149 -15.80 12.71 5.43
N ILE A 150 -16.24 12.87 4.17
CA ILE A 150 -17.20 13.90 3.75
C ILE A 150 -18.46 13.21 3.23
N ARG A 151 -19.63 13.55 3.76
CA ARG A 151 -20.92 12.99 3.32
C ARG A 151 -21.23 13.42 1.88
N ASP A 152 -21.74 12.51 1.06
CA ASP A 152 -22.15 12.82 -0.32
C ASP A 152 -23.47 13.59 -0.32
N PHE A 153 -23.64 14.50 -1.28
CA PHE A 153 -24.83 15.38 -1.45
C PHE A 153 -25.20 16.28 -0.25
N ASP A 154 -24.49 16.20 0.88
CA ASP A 154 -24.65 17.07 2.03
C ASP A 154 -23.80 18.34 1.86
N HIS A 155 -24.44 19.46 1.52
CA HIS A 155 -23.76 20.74 1.33
C HIS A 155 -23.20 21.32 2.65
N GLY A 156 -23.93 21.15 3.76
CA GLY A 156 -23.53 21.67 5.07
C GLY A 156 -22.25 21.02 5.60
N ASN A 157 -22.15 19.71 5.45
CA ASN A 157 -20.97 18.93 5.81
C ASN A 157 -19.82 19.09 4.82
N GLN A 158 -20.10 19.27 3.51
CA GLN A 158 -19.06 19.63 2.56
C GLN A 158 -18.42 20.98 2.90
N ALA A 159 -19.20 22.02 3.16
CA ALA A 159 -18.71 23.33 3.61
C ALA A 159 -17.97 23.31 4.96
N GLU A 160 -18.10 22.24 5.75
CA GLU A 160 -17.47 22.05 7.06
C GLU A 160 -16.17 21.24 6.97
N MET A 161 -16.17 20.15 6.20
CA MET A 161 -15.06 19.19 6.12
C MET A 161 -14.06 19.49 5.00
N ILE A 162 -14.44 20.26 3.96
CA ILE A 162 -13.52 20.66 2.89
C ILE A 162 -12.28 21.40 3.42
N PRO A 163 -12.37 22.35 4.39
CA PRO A 163 -11.20 22.93 5.05
C PRO A 163 -10.19 21.91 5.62
N GLU A 164 -10.67 20.82 6.20
CA GLU A 164 -9.81 19.77 6.75
C GLU A 164 -9.25 18.85 5.67
N ALA A 165 -10.01 18.57 4.60
CA ALA A 165 -9.50 17.86 3.42
C ALA A 165 -8.39 18.66 2.71
N VAL A 166 -8.53 19.99 2.62
CA VAL A 166 -7.50 20.89 2.09
C VAL A 166 -6.26 20.94 2.99
N ARG A 167 -6.45 20.96 4.32
CA ARG A 167 -5.33 20.86 5.27
C ARG A 167 -4.53 19.58 5.06
N VAL A 168 -5.19 18.43 4.97
CA VAL A 168 -4.54 17.13 4.74
C VAL A 168 -3.89 17.06 3.35
N LEU A 169 -4.52 17.59 2.30
CA LEU A 169 -3.92 17.68 0.97
C LEU A 169 -2.64 18.54 0.97
N SER A 170 -2.68 19.70 1.64
CA SER A 170 -1.54 20.61 1.80
C SER A 170 -0.39 19.96 2.59
N LEU A 171 -0.69 19.26 3.68
CA LEU A 171 0.27 18.47 4.47
C LEU A 171 0.96 17.39 3.63
N LEU A 172 0.21 16.62 2.85
CA LEU A 172 0.75 15.58 1.97
C LEU A 172 1.65 16.17 0.87
N LEU A 173 1.21 17.24 0.21
CA LEU A 173 2.00 17.89 -0.86
C LEU A 173 3.28 18.53 -0.32
N LYS A 174 3.22 19.23 0.82
CA LYS A 174 4.39 19.83 1.48
C LYS A 174 5.40 18.79 2.01
N THR A 175 4.94 17.60 2.37
CA THR A 175 5.81 16.46 2.74
C THR A 175 6.35 15.70 1.51
N GLY A 176 6.15 16.22 0.30
CA GLY A 176 6.74 15.70 -0.94
C GLY A 176 5.95 14.56 -1.59
N HIS A 177 4.73 14.26 -1.12
CA HIS A 177 3.92 13.22 -1.73
C HIS A 177 3.24 13.67 -3.03
N LYS A 178 3.19 12.76 -4.00
CA LYS A 178 2.20 12.80 -5.08
C LYS A 178 0.88 12.22 -4.59
N VAL A 179 -0.21 12.96 -4.75
CA VAL A 179 -1.49 12.69 -4.09
C VAL A 179 -2.59 12.37 -5.10
N TYR A 180 -3.25 11.23 -4.92
CA TYR A 180 -4.49 10.86 -5.60
C TYR A 180 -5.68 11.24 -4.71
N VAL A 181 -6.43 12.27 -5.09
CA VAL A 181 -7.62 12.76 -4.36
C VAL A 181 -8.87 12.11 -4.96
N HIS A 182 -9.68 11.46 -4.12
CA HIS A 182 -10.93 10.84 -4.58
C HIS A 182 -12.09 10.97 -3.60
N CYS A 183 -13.29 10.93 -4.17
CA CYS A 183 -14.53 10.64 -3.46
C CYS A 183 -15.11 9.35 -4.04
N THR A 184 -16.42 9.24 -4.21
CA THR A 184 -17.05 8.10 -4.92
C THR A 184 -16.65 8.08 -6.40
N ALA A 185 -17.07 9.08 -7.18
CA ALA A 185 -16.88 9.15 -8.64
C ALA A 185 -15.76 10.12 -9.08
N GLY A 186 -15.15 10.86 -8.14
CA GLY A 186 -14.19 11.93 -8.48
C GLY A 186 -14.82 13.12 -9.21
N ILE A 187 -16.13 13.33 -9.06
CA ILE A 187 -16.91 14.38 -9.73
C ILE A 187 -16.97 15.66 -8.89
N ASN A 188 -17.44 15.55 -7.65
CA ASN A 188 -17.70 16.70 -6.76
C ASN A 188 -16.68 16.81 -5.61
N ARG A 189 -16.93 16.22 -4.43
CA ARG A 189 -16.08 16.33 -3.21
C ARG A 189 -14.56 16.34 -3.45
N ALA A 190 -14.06 15.51 -4.37
CA ALA A 190 -12.64 15.50 -4.78
C ALA A 190 -12.21 16.76 -5.56
N THR A 191 -12.94 17.14 -6.61
CA THR A 191 -12.65 18.35 -7.40
C THR A 191 -12.87 19.61 -6.58
N LEU A 192 -13.85 19.61 -5.67
CA LEU A 192 -14.08 20.67 -4.70
C LEU A 192 -12.91 20.81 -3.71
N THR A 193 -12.32 19.69 -3.26
CA THR A 193 -11.11 19.72 -2.41
C THR A 193 -9.91 20.29 -3.16
N VAL A 194 -9.69 19.87 -4.42
CA VAL A 194 -8.59 20.39 -5.24
C VAL A 194 -8.80 21.88 -5.58
N LEU A 195 -10.01 22.30 -5.94
CA LEU A 195 -10.38 23.70 -6.16
C LEU A 195 -10.13 24.56 -4.90
N SER A 196 -10.54 24.05 -3.75
CA SER A 196 -10.34 24.69 -2.45
C SER A 196 -8.87 24.77 -2.05
N TYR A 197 -8.03 23.80 -2.46
CA TYR A 197 -6.58 23.87 -2.27
C TYR A 197 -5.92 24.93 -3.19
N LEU A 198 -6.25 24.93 -4.48
CA LEU A 198 -5.72 25.92 -5.44
C LEU A 198 -6.08 27.36 -5.05
N THR A 199 -7.26 27.57 -4.47
CA THR A 199 -7.74 28.89 -4.04
C THR A 199 -7.28 29.26 -2.63
N PHE A 200 -7.54 28.43 -1.61
CA PHE A 200 -7.25 28.76 -0.21
C PHE A 200 -5.78 28.59 0.20
N VAL A 201 -5.01 27.76 -0.50
CA VAL A 201 -3.59 27.51 -0.18
C VAL A 201 -2.67 28.12 -1.23
N GLU A 202 -2.88 27.87 -2.52
CA GLU A 202 -2.05 28.49 -3.57
C GLU A 202 -2.44 29.95 -3.90
N GLY A 203 -3.62 30.41 -3.48
CA GLY A 203 -4.04 31.82 -3.62
C GLY A 203 -4.53 32.20 -5.03
N ARG A 204 -4.87 31.21 -5.87
CA ARG A 204 -5.38 31.45 -7.23
C ARG A 204 -6.80 31.99 -7.23
N SER A 205 -7.22 32.59 -8.36
CA SER A 205 -8.63 32.94 -8.58
C SER A 205 -9.53 31.69 -8.56
N LEU A 206 -10.77 31.86 -8.10
CA LEU A 206 -11.80 30.82 -8.11
C LEU A 206 -12.08 30.36 -9.55
N ASP A 207 -12.33 31.31 -10.45
CA ASP A 207 -12.77 31.04 -11.81
C ASP A 207 -11.65 30.38 -12.63
N GLU A 208 -10.42 30.91 -12.53
CA GLU A 208 -9.24 30.30 -13.15
C GLU A 208 -9.01 28.86 -12.68
N SER A 209 -9.20 28.61 -11.38
CA SER A 209 -9.01 27.28 -10.78
C SER A 209 -10.14 26.31 -11.18
N TYR A 210 -11.37 26.81 -11.28
CA TYR A 210 -12.51 26.04 -11.74
C TYR A 210 -12.34 25.64 -13.21
N ASP A 211 -12.06 26.60 -14.09
CA ASP A 211 -11.83 26.36 -15.52
C ASP A 211 -10.62 25.46 -15.76
N PHE A 212 -9.54 25.62 -14.99
CA PHE A 212 -8.36 24.75 -15.04
C PHE A 212 -8.72 23.30 -14.70
N ILE A 213 -9.45 23.06 -13.61
CA ILE A 213 -9.91 21.72 -13.22
C ILE A 213 -10.89 21.16 -14.26
N LYS A 214 -11.87 21.96 -14.71
CA LYS A 214 -12.90 21.55 -15.69
C LYS A 214 -12.28 21.20 -17.05
N LYS A 215 -11.24 21.90 -17.47
CA LYS A 215 -10.44 21.60 -18.67
C LYS A 215 -9.60 20.33 -18.54
N LYS A 216 -9.13 19.99 -17.34
CA LYS A 216 -8.40 18.73 -17.07
C LYS A 216 -9.33 17.53 -16.89
N ARG A 217 -10.51 17.72 -16.28
CA ARG A 217 -11.50 16.70 -15.94
C ARG A 217 -12.90 17.24 -16.28
N PRO A 218 -13.40 17.06 -17.53
CA PRO A 218 -14.67 17.65 -17.99
C PRO A 218 -15.90 17.30 -17.15
N GLN A 219 -15.90 16.13 -16.52
CA GLN A 219 -16.92 15.65 -15.59
C GLN A 219 -16.81 16.26 -14.16
N ALA A 220 -15.90 17.20 -13.92
CA ALA A 220 -15.81 17.91 -12.64
C ALA A 220 -17.06 18.76 -12.38
N HIS A 221 -17.63 18.64 -11.18
CA HIS A 221 -18.78 19.43 -10.72
C HIS A 221 -18.64 19.76 -9.21
N PRO A 222 -17.68 20.63 -8.83
CA PRO A 222 -17.52 21.08 -7.45
C PRO A 222 -18.67 22.00 -7.04
N TYR A 223 -19.24 21.78 -5.84
CA TYR A 223 -20.27 22.66 -5.28
C TYR A 223 -19.68 24.01 -4.80
N LEU A 224 -19.85 25.06 -5.61
CA LEU A 224 -19.27 26.38 -5.35
C LEU A 224 -19.93 27.11 -4.16
N ASP A 225 -21.19 26.83 -3.85
CA ASP A 225 -21.87 27.32 -2.64
C ASP A 225 -21.21 26.76 -1.36
N CYS A 226 -20.72 25.53 -1.39
CA CYS A 226 -19.95 24.93 -0.30
C CYS A 226 -18.59 25.62 -0.14
N TRP A 227 -17.95 26.00 -1.25
CA TRP A 227 -16.71 26.78 -1.25
C TRP A 227 -16.93 28.18 -0.67
N TRP A 228 -17.97 28.90 -1.10
CA TRP A 228 -18.33 30.22 -0.55
C TRP A 228 -18.69 30.15 0.93
N THR A 229 -19.43 29.12 1.35
CA THR A 229 -19.75 28.89 2.77
C THR A 229 -18.48 28.62 3.60
N ALA A 230 -17.53 27.84 3.08
CA ALA A 230 -16.23 27.63 3.71
C ALA A 230 -15.38 28.92 3.77
N ARG A 231 -15.35 29.72 2.69
CA ARG A 231 -14.66 31.03 2.66
C ARG A 231 -15.22 31.96 3.73
N SER A 232 -16.54 32.13 3.78
CA SER A 232 -17.22 32.98 4.77
C SER A 232 -16.92 32.55 6.21
N ARG A 233 -16.83 31.24 6.49
CA ARG A 233 -16.45 30.71 7.81
C ARG A 233 -15.02 31.06 8.23
N PHE A 234 -14.07 31.17 7.30
CA PHE A 234 -12.70 31.63 7.60
C PHE A 234 -12.59 33.14 7.91
N LEU A 235 -13.56 33.93 7.44
CA LEU A 235 -13.55 35.39 7.50
C LEU A 235 -14.52 35.96 8.56
N GLN A 236 -15.42 35.11 9.09
CA GLN A 236 -16.42 35.49 10.07
C GLN A 236 -15.78 36.11 11.33
N GLY A 237 -16.15 37.36 11.63
CA GLY A 237 -15.63 38.11 12.78
C GLY A 237 -14.28 38.81 12.55
N ARG A 238 -13.68 38.71 11.35
CA ARG A 238 -12.33 39.23 11.05
C ARG A 238 -12.32 40.56 10.28
N SER A 239 -13.44 41.31 10.29
CA SER A 239 -13.63 42.51 9.46
C SER A 239 -12.52 43.56 9.65
N GLU A 240 -12.05 43.77 10.87
CA GLU A 240 -10.96 44.73 11.19
C GLU A 240 -9.61 44.28 10.63
N GLU A 241 -9.30 42.96 10.67
CA GLU A 241 -8.11 42.40 10.04
C GLU A 241 -8.17 42.56 8.51
N ILE A 242 -9.33 42.29 7.91
CA ILE A 242 -9.54 42.41 6.45
C ILE A 242 -9.40 43.87 6.03
N GLU A 243 -9.99 44.82 6.75
CA GLU A 243 -9.86 46.25 6.42
C GLU A 243 -8.41 46.72 6.55
N SER A 244 -7.72 46.38 7.65
CA SER A 244 -6.30 46.72 7.83
C SER A 244 -5.45 46.15 6.70
N LYS A 245 -5.63 44.87 6.36
CA LYS A 245 -4.84 44.19 5.32
C LYS A 245 -5.17 44.70 3.92
N SER A 246 -6.43 45.05 3.66
CA SER A 246 -6.86 45.67 2.40
C SER A 246 -6.27 47.08 2.25
N ARG A 247 -6.14 47.83 3.36
CA ARG A 247 -5.53 49.16 3.37
C ARG A 247 -4.02 49.10 3.09
N GLU A 248 -3.30 48.16 3.73
CA GLU A 248 -1.89 47.91 3.42
C GLU A 248 -1.67 47.59 1.93
N LEU A 249 -2.52 46.74 1.33
CA LEU A 249 -2.42 46.37 -0.08
C LEU A 249 -2.73 47.54 -1.01
N TYR A 250 -3.76 48.33 -0.69
CA TYR A 250 -4.09 49.57 -1.40
C TYR A 250 -2.90 50.55 -1.39
N GLU A 251 -2.34 50.83 -0.21
CA GLU A 251 -1.20 51.75 -0.05
C GLU A 251 0.03 51.24 -0.80
N GLN A 252 0.33 49.93 -0.74
CA GLN A 252 1.42 49.32 -1.51
C GLN A 252 1.21 49.51 -3.02
N ARG A 253 0.02 49.19 -3.55
CA ARG A 253 -0.28 49.31 -4.99
C ARG A 253 -0.20 50.74 -5.49
N ILE A 254 -0.74 51.71 -4.73
CA ILE A 254 -0.67 53.13 -5.10
C ILE A 254 0.79 53.62 -5.09
N ASN A 255 1.60 53.20 -4.10
CA ASN A 255 3.02 53.54 -4.04
C ASN A 255 3.87 52.88 -5.15
N SER A 256 3.51 51.67 -5.61
CA SER A 256 4.18 51.01 -6.75
C SER A 256 3.62 51.40 -8.12
N CYS A 257 2.53 52.18 -8.17
CA CYS A 257 1.79 52.54 -9.38
C CYS A 257 1.27 51.32 -10.18
N GLU A 258 1.00 50.21 -9.48
CA GLU A 258 0.41 49.00 -10.07
C GLU A 258 -1.09 49.22 -10.43
N PRO A 259 -1.60 48.59 -11.50
CA PRO A 259 -3.02 48.65 -11.84
C PRO A 259 -3.86 47.76 -10.90
N GLY A 260 -5.10 48.17 -10.64
CA GLY A 260 -6.09 47.34 -9.94
C GLY A 260 -7.21 48.15 -9.27
N THR A 261 -8.11 47.47 -8.57
CA THR A 261 -9.24 48.07 -7.84
C THR A 261 -9.21 47.81 -6.33
N THR A 262 -9.91 48.64 -5.54
CA THR A 262 -10.08 48.42 -4.09
C THR A 262 -10.81 47.12 -3.75
N GLY A 263 -11.65 46.60 -4.67
CA GLY A 263 -12.27 45.28 -4.53
C GLY A 263 -11.26 44.14 -4.66
N GLU A 264 -10.27 44.27 -5.54
CA GLU A 264 -9.16 43.31 -5.65
C GLU A 264 -8.26 43.35 -4.41
N ASP A 265 -7.96 44.54 -3.87
CA ASP A 265 -7.20 44.68 -2.60
C ASP A 265 -7.90 43.94 -1.47
N TRP A 266 -9.23 44.10 -1.36
CA TRP A 266 -10.05 43.44 -0.35
C TRP A 266 -10.11 41.92 -0.54
N PHE A 267 -10.36 41.44 -1.77
CA PHE A 267 -10.40 40.00 -2.05
C PHE A 267 -9.02 39.33 -1.86
N LYS A 268 -7.94 40.05 -2.13
CA LYS A 268 -6.54 39.66 -1.88
C LYS A 268 -6.24 39.64 -0.38
N ALA A 269 -6.71 40.62 0.39
CA ALA A 269 -6.62 40.65 1.86
C ALA A 269 -7.29 39.43 2.50
N GLU A 270 -8.56 39.17 2.17
CA GLU A 270 -9.29 37.97 2.61
C GLU A 270 -8.53 36.68 2.28
N THR A 271 -8.00 36.57 1.05
CA THR A 271 -7.27 35.38 0.59
C THR A 271 -5.95 35.19 1.34
N LEU A 272 -5.22 36.27 1.65
CA LEU A 272 -4.02 36.23 2.49
C LEU A 272 -4.33 35.79 3.93
N LEU A 273 -5.44 36.24 4.52
CA LEU A 273 -5.85 35.83 5.88
C LEU A 273 -6.28 34.36 5.94
N ILE A 274 -6.85 33.82 4.86
CA ILE A 274 -7.15 32.38 4.71
C ILE A 274 -5.84 31.60 4.57
N GLN A 275 -4.93 32.02 3.68
CA GLN A 275 -3.62 31.39 3.51
C GLN A 275 -2.83 31.37 4.82
N ASP A 276 -2.89 32.43 5.63
CA ASP A 276 -2.25 32.47 6.94
C ASP A 276 -2.85 31.44 7.91
N THR A 277 -4.18 31.29 7.94
CA THR A 277 -4.83 30.21 8.68
C THR A 277 -4.33 28.82 8.26
N TYR A 278 -4.01 28.61 6.98
CA TYR A 278 -3.39 27.37 6.50
C TYR A 278 -1.89 27.24 6.80
N LYS A 279 -1.13 28.33 6.95
CA LYS A 279 0.24 28.28 7.52
C LYS A 279 0.19 27.82 8.97
N ASN A 280 -0.67 28.42 9.78
CA ASN A 280 -0.81 28.11 11.20
C ASN A 280 -1.29 26.67 11.41
N LYS A 281 -2.25 26.18 10.59
CA LYS A 281 -2.64 24.76 10.55
C LYS A 281 -1.47 23.83 10.21
N TRP A 282 -0.62 24.20 9.25
CA TRP A 282 0.58 23.44 8.89
C TRP A 282 1.63 23.40 10.01
N GLU A 283 1.85 24.50 10.74
CA GLU A 283 2.79 24.50 11.87
C GLU A 283 2.32 23.61 13.04
N VAL A 284 1.00 23.50 13.25
CA VAL A 284 0.41 22.51 14.17
C VAL A 284 0.70 21.08 13.70
N ASP A 285 0.47 20.77 12.41
CA ASP A 285 0.76 19.43 11.85
C ASP A 285 2.25 19.08 11.92
N ARG A 286 3.14 20.05 11.63
CA ARG A 286 4.60 19.88 11.72
C ARG A 286 5.03 19.58 13.16
N SER A 287 4.60 20.41 14.11
CA SER A 287 4.89 20.26 15.54
C SER A 287 4.40 18.91 16.10
N LEU A 288 3.20 18.48 15.67
CA LEU A 288 2.62 17.19 16.07
C LEU A 288 3.40 15.99 15.50
N ALA A 289 3.85 16.07 14.24
CA ALA A 289 4.70 15.05 13.63
C ALA A 289 6.10 14.99 14.27
N GLU A 290 6.68 16.13 14.64
CA GLU A 290 7.95 16.22 15.37
C GLU A 290 7.82 15.60 16.77
N ALA A 291 6.74 15.91 17.50
CA ALA A 291 6.47 15.34 18.82
C ALA A 291 6.32 13.80 18.79
N TRP A 292 5.65 13.24 17.79
CA TRP A 292 5.53 11.78 17.64
C TRP A 292 6.78 11.08 17.12
N THR A 293 7.69 11.78 16.43
CA THR A 293 8.93 11.19 15.90
C THR A 293 10.15 11.36 16.80
N ALA A 294 10.09 12.23 17.82
CA ALA A 294 11.16 12.45 18.79
C ALA A 294 11.61 11.14 19.47
N ASN A 295 10.73 10.49 20.23
CA ASN A 295 11.05 9.23 20.91
C ASN A 295 11.34 8.06 19.95
N THR A 296 10.84 8.10 18.71
CA THR A 296 11.01 6.97 17.78
C THR A 296 12.47 6.75 17.39
N LYS A 297 13.29 7.82 17.34
CA LYS A 297 14.72 7.69 17.02
C LYS A 297 15.47 6.98 18.14
N ASP A 298 15.32 7.43 19.37
CA ASP A 298 15.98 6.86 20.54
C ASP A 298 15.58 5.38 20.74
N VAL A 299 14.31 5.04 20.49
CA VAL A 299 13.80 3.67 20.56
C VAL A 299 14.30 2.80 19.40
N GLU A 300 14.36 3.32 18.17
CA GLU A 300 14.94 2.60 17.03
C GLU A 300 16.44 2.35 17.25
N GLU A 301 17.19 3.36 17.69
CA GLU A 301 18.62 3.25 18.00
C GLU A 301 18.87 2.24 19.13
N MET A 302 18.03 2.22 20.17
CA MET A 302 18.06 1.19 21.21
C MET A 302 17.87 -0.23 20.63
N TYR A 303 16.86 -0.45 19.79
CA TYR A 303 16.61 -1.76 19.17
C TYR A 303 17.69 -2.18 18.17
N GLN A 304 18.28 -1.25 17.40
CA GLN A 304 19.39 -1.57 16.51
C GLN A 304 20.65 -1.98 17.30
N ASN A 305 20.93 -1.32 18.43
CA ASN A 305 22.03 -1.69 19.34
C ASN A 305 21.80 -3.09 19.97
N GLU A 306 20.59 -3.38 20.44
CA GLU A 306 20.22 -4.70 20.99
C GLU A 306 20.34 -5.81 19.93
N LEU A 307 19.91 -5.53 18.69
CA LEU A 307 20.03 -6.43 17.54
C LEU A 307 21.50 -6.68 17.16
N GLU A 308 22.36 -5.66 17.24
CA GLU A 308 23.80 -5.80 16.98
C GLU A 308 24.52 -6.60 18.09
N GLN A 309 24.21 -6.36 19.37
CA GLN A 309 24.72 -7.18 20.47
C GLN A 309 24.31 -8.66 20.31
N THR A 310 23.03 -8.92 20.05
CA THR A 310 22.50 -10.28 19.81
C THR A 310 23.21 -10.96 18.62
N ARG A 311 23.52 -10.21 17.54
CA ARG A 311 24.32 -10.71 16.41
C ARG A 311 25.77 -11.00 16.80
N LEU A 312 26.38 -10.20 17.66
CA LEU A 312 27.75 -10.41 18.12
C LEU A 312 27.84 -11.69 18.97
N GLU A 313 26.91 -11.88 19.92
CA GLU A 313 26.79 -13.08 20.74
C GLU A 313 26.57 -14.34 19.89
N ALA A 314 25.62 -14.29 18.95
CA ALA A 314 25.36 -15.42 18.04
C ALA A 314 26.57 -15.78 17.17
N ASN A 315 27.38 -14.79 16.77
CA ASN A 315 28.64 -15.04 16.06
C ASN A 315 29.72 -15.64 16.98
N THR A 316 29.82 -15.22 18.24
CA THR A 316 30.74 -15.79 19.24
C THR A 316 30.39 -17.25 19.53
N LEU A 317 29.13 -17.54 19.88
CA LEU A 317 28.65 -18.90 20.12
C LEU A 317 28.86 -19.82 18.89
N LYS A 318 28.72 -19.28 17.68
CA LYS A 318 29.02 -19.99 16.43
C LYS A 318 30.53 -20.27 16.27
N GLN A 319 31.42 -19.38 16.72
CA GLN A 319 32.87 -19.64 16.71
C GLN A 319 33.25 -20.71 17.74
N GLU A 320 32.68 -20.67 18.95
CA GLU A 320 32.88 -21.68 20.00
C GLU A 320 32.37 -23.06 19.55
N LEU A 321 31.16 -23.13 18.99
CA LEU A 321 30.61 -24.36 18.42
C LEU A 321 31.52 -24.94 17.31
N ASN A 322 32.12 -24.08 16.48
CA ASN A 322 33.08 -24.50 15.47
C ASN A 322 34.41 -25.00 16.06
N VAL A 323 34.80 -24.64 17.29
CA VAL A 323 35.91 -25.29 18.01
C VAL A 323 35.48 -26.68 18.45
N VAL A 324 34.38 -26.79 19.20
CA VAL A 324 33.87 -28.07 19.74
C VAL A 324 33.63 -29.11 18.62
N LEU A 325 33.08 -28.69 17.48
CA LEU A 325 32.87 -29.56 16.32
C LEU A 325 34.18 -30.06 15.68
N ARG A 326 35.25 -29.25 15.70
CA ARG A 326 36.57 -29.69 15.21
C ARG A 326 37.21 -30.70 16.17
N ASP A 327 37.16 -30.45 17.46
CA ASP A 327 37.74 -31.33 18.47
C ASP A 327 37.02 -32.69 18.51
N ALA A 328 35.69 -32.67 18.43
CA ALA A 328 34.89 -33.89 18.31
C ALA A 328 35.20 -34.69 17.02
N TRP A 329 35.48 -34.00 15.90
CA TRP A 329 35.86 -34.65 14.65
C TRP A 329 37.27 -35.28 14.72
N VAL A 330 38.21 -34.63 15.41
CA VAL A 330 39.56 -35.18 15.66
C VAL A 330 39.49 -36.44 16.52
N GLU A 331 38.71 -36.44 17.61
CA GLU A 331 38.54 -37.64 18.44
C GLU A 331 37.74 -38.75 17.74
N LEU A 332 36.80 -38.43 16.84
CA LEU A 332 36.17 -39.41 15.97
C LEU A 332 37.20 -40.11 15.06
N GLN A 333 38.06 -39.34 14.37
CA GLN A 333 39.15 -39.86 13.53
C GLN A 333 40.17 -40.68 14.34
N ARG A 334 40.44 -40.29 15.59
CA ARG A 334 41.28 -41.06 16.51
C ARG A 334 40.63 -42.39 16.89
N LYS A 335 39.33 -42.41 17.17
CA LYS A 335 38.57 -43.63 17.47
C LYS A 335 38.55 -44.59 16.27
N GLU A 336 38.28 -44.09 15.07
CA GLU A 336 38.30 -44.90 13.84
C GLU A 336 39.66 -45.58 13.64
N ARG A 337 40.76 -44.86 13.86
CA ARG A 337 42.12 -45.41 13.83
C ARG A 337 42.30 -46.55 14.85
N LEU A 338 41.98 -46.29 16.13
CA LEU A 338 42.10 -47.29 17.20
C LEU A 338 41.23 -48.53 16.92
N GLU A 339 40.05 -48.37 16.32
CA GLU A 339 39.25 -49.50 15.88
C GLU A 339 39.92 -50.32 14.76
N THR A 340 40.59 -49.68 13.80
CA THR A 340 41.36 -50.42 12.77
C THR A 340 42.60 -51.13 13.34
N GLU A 341 43.30 -50.49 14.29
CA GLU A 341 44.44 -51.09 15.00
C GLU A 341 43.97 -52.30 15.83
N MET A 342 42.87 -52.19 16.57
CA MET A 342 42.29 -53.30 17.34
C MET A 342 41.81 -54.45 16.43
N LYS A 343 41.23 -54.15 15.26
CA LYS A 343 40.87 -55.16 14.24
C LYS A 343 42.12 -55.90 13.73
N SER A 344 43.25 -55.21 13.58
CA SER A 344 44.55 -55.80 13.21
C SER A 344 45.12 -56.70 14.33
N VAL A 345 45.16 -56.20 15.58
CA VAL A 345 45.65 -56.95 16.75
C VAL A 345 44.81 -58.21 17.00
N ASN A 346 43.47 -58.13 16.89
CA ASN A 346 42.62 -59.31 17.01
C ASN A 346 42.90 -60.35 15.91
N LYS A 347 43.23 -59.93 14.68
CA LYS A 347 43.63 -60.82 13.60
C LYS A 347 44.99 -61.49 13.88
N GLN A 348 45.96 -60.75 14.43
CA GLN A 348 47.26 -61.29 14.86
C GLN A 348 47.10 -62.28 16.02
N MET A 349 46.32 -61.94 17.05
CA MET A 349 46.05 -62.79 18.20
C MET A 349 45.31 -64.08 17.81
N SER A 350 44.37 -64.01 16.87
CA SER A 350 43.70 -65.18 16.30
C SER A 350 44.69 -66.10 15.57
N ALA A 351 45.56 -65.54 14.71
CA ALA A 351 46.60 -66.32 14.03
C ALA A 351 47.60 -66.95 15.01
N MET A 352 47.98 -66.24 16.08
CA MET A 352 48.84 -66.76 17.14
C MET A 352 48.17 -67.88 17.93
N LYS A 353 46.86 -67.77 18.21
CA LYS A 353 46.07 -68.82 18.85
C LYS A 353 46.03 -70.10 18.00
N SER A 354 45.78 -69.98 16.70
CA SER A 354 45.83 -71.13 15.78
C SER A 354 47.24 -71.73 15.65
N ALA A 355 48.29 -70.91 15.66
CA ALA A 355 49.68 -71.42 15.69
C ALA A 355 49.99 -72.19 16.99
N PHE A 356 49.48 -71.72 18.13
CA PHE A 356 49.59 -72.42 19.42
C PHE A 356 48.78 -73.73 19.44
N GLU A 357 47.58 -73.75 18.86
CA GLU A 357 46.75 -74.97 18.70
C GLU A 357 47.43 -76.02 17.81
N VAL A 358 48.12 -75.60 16.73
CA VAL A 358 48.94 -76.49 15.90
C VAL A 358 50.16 -77.02 16.65
N LEU A 359 50.86 -76.19 17.44
CA LEU A 359 51.98 -76.64 18.28
C LEU A 359 51.51 -77.63 19.36
N HIS A 360 50.40 -77.34 20.04
CA HIS A 360 49.85 -78.20 21.09
C HIS A 360 49.33 -79.53 20.53
N SER A 361 48.66 -79.54 19.38
CA SER A 361 48.18 -80.79 18.76
C SER A 361 49.32 -81.66 18.22
N ASN A 362 50.43 -81.07 17.75
CA ASN A 362 51.64 -81.81 17.42
C ASN A 362 52.33 -82.41 18.66
N LEU A 363 52.38 -81.67 19.78
CA LEU A 363 52.87 -82.18 21.07
C LEU A 363 52.00 -83.32 21.60
N SER A 364 50.67 -83.16 21.60
CA SER A 364 49.71 -84.20 22.02
C SER A 364 49.86 -85.47 21.19
N ARG A 365 49.94 -85.36 19.86
CA ARG A 365 50.17 -86.52 18.98
C ARG A 365 51.47 -87.25 19.27
N SER A 366 52.54 -86.53 19.64
CA SER A 366 53.82 -87.13 20.00
C SER A 366 53.75 -87.94 21.30
N CYS A 367 52.84 -87.58 22.22
CA CYS A 367 52.53 -88.38 23.41
C CYS A 367 51.60 -89.56 23.08
N GLU A 368 50.57 -89.35 22.26
CA GLU A 368 49.61 -90.40 21.85
C GLU A 368 50.29 -91.57 21.12
N THR A 369 51.33 -91.30 20.32
CA THR A 369 52.15 -92.35 19.67
C THR A 369 52.97 -93.23 20.63
N MET A 370 52.90 -93.02 21.94
CA MET A 370 53.51 -93.88 22.96
C MET A 370 52.49 -94.62 23.85
N GLY A 371 51.18 -94.49 23.60
CA GLY A 371 50.12 -94.87 24.56
C GLY A 371 49.16 -95.98 24.13
N SER A 372 49.42 -96.72 23.05
CA SER A 372 48.41 -97.62 22.43
C SER A 372 48.87 -99.07 22.19
N GLU A 373 49.61 -99.67 23.13
CA GLU A 373 50.04 -101.09 23.07
C GLU A 373 49.79 -101.89 24.38
N GLU A 374 48.88 -101.47 25.26
CA GLU A 374 48.54 -102.24 26.47
C GLU A 374 47.05 -102.12 26.88
N GLU A 375 46.61 -103.03 27.76
CA GLU A 375 45.23 -103.24 28.30
C GLU A 375 44.21 -103.94 27.39
N ALA A 376 44.27 -105.28 27.40
CA ALA A 376 43.21 -106.17 26.89
C ALA A 376 42.91 -107.35 27.85
N SER A 377 42.55 -107.09 29.11
CA SER A 377 41.96 -108.09 30.02
C SER A 377 41.42 -107.51 31.34
N ALA A 378 40.09 -107.47 31.54
CA ALA A 378 39.41 -107.58 32.84
C ALA A 378 37.86 -107.49 32.72
N GLU A 379 37.18 -108.63 32.70
CA GLU A 379 35.87 -108.81 33.37
C GLU A 379 36.14 -108.92 34.89
N GLU A 380 35.23 -108.77 35.85
CA GLU A 380 33.78 -108.46 35.94
C GLU A 380 33.62 -107.46 37.16
N ALA A 381 32.50 -107.06 37.77
CA ALA A 381 31.12 -107.54 37.81
C ALA A 381 30.11 -106.45 38.22
N SER A 382 28.83 -106.83 38.33
CA SER A 382 27.70 -106.15 39.02
C SER A 382 27.01 -104.97 38.32
N VAL A 383 25.69 -105.11 38.19
CA VAL A 383 24.72 -104.24 37.49
C VAL A 383 23.34 -104.43 38.18
N PRO A 384 22.31 -103.64 37.86
CA PRO A 384 21.91 -102.38 38.49
C PRO A 384 20.65 -102.52 39.39
N GLU A 385 20.06 -101.40 39.83
CA GLU A 385 18.60 -101.23 39.70
C GLU A 385 18.22 -99.74 39.55
N ASP A 386 16.94 -99.45 39.27
CA ASP A 386 16.57 -98.42 38.28
C ASP A 386 15.93 -97.10 38.82
N ARG A 387 15.83 -96.13 37.90
CA ARG A 387 15.06 -94.85 37.94
C ARG A 387 13.54 -95.12 37.66
N PRO A 388 12.60 -94.14 37.57
CA PRO A 388 12.66 -92.66 37.49
C PRO A 388 11.82 -92.01 38.65
N PRO A 389 11.13 -90.83 38.58
CA PRO A 389 10.97 -89.79 37.55
C PRO A 389 11.24 -88.34 38.06
N ARG A 390 10.23 -87.45 38.03
CA ARG A 390 10.27 -86.01 38.33
C ARG A 390 8.86 -85.48 38.65
N THR A 391 8.78 -84.45 39.49
CA THR A 391 8.22 -83.09 39.23
C THR A 391 8.79 -82.20 40.36
N GLY A 392 9.06 -80.89 40.21
CA GLY A 392 8.22 -79.81 39.71
C GLY A 392 7.61 -79.07 40.92
N GLY A 393 7.75 -77.76 41.14
CA GLY A 393 8.46 -76.75 40.36
C GLY A 393 7.64 -75.48 40.19
N GLY A 394 7.56 -74.63 41.22
CA GLY A 394 6.89 -73.34 41.17
C GLY A 394 6.55 -72.80 42.57
N ASP A 395 7.04 -71.60 42.89
CA ASP A 395 6.18 -70.42 42.95
C ASP A 395 7.02 -69.14 42.93
N SER A 396 6.49 -68.10 42.28
CA SER A 396 7.18 -66.82 42.06
C SER A 396 6.38 -65.67 42.66
N PHE A 397 6.98 -64.90 43.57
CA PHE A 397 6.43 -63.63 44.02
C PHE A 397 6.60 -62.54 42.95
N ALA A 398 5.51 -61.81 42.70
CA ALA A 398 5.46 -60.51 42.04
C ALA A 398 4.29 -59.72 42.67
#